data_AF-A0AAE2ZIL6-F1
#
_entry.id   AF-A0AAE2ZIL6-F1
#
_cell.length_a   1.000
_cell.length_b   1.000
_cell.length_c   1.000
_cell.angle_alpha   90.00
_cell.angle_beta   90.00
_cell.angle_gamma   90.00
#
_symmetry.space_group_name_H-M   'P 1'
#
loop_
_entity.id
_entity.type
_entity.pdbx_description
1 polymer ?
#
loop_
_entity_poly.entity_id
_entity_poly.type
_entity_poly.pdbx_seq_one_letter_code
_entity_poly.pdbx_strand_id
1 'polypeptide(L)'
;SLISIAIFSKNMLIVRVNDALNDLTKYSHNDSNSSLGARFSMSEIGIKTGNNYLLGQSLESRLQGMQELAQNKPILQSSLMFADVNLHNDLIDAYSIRGIFGAVTYLLLIGLLLYRAYRNKNIYEFMFALATVAYGTSDMVFYGRNMIVMWGTCFIIISLCSYKQNIGNK
;
A
#
# COMPACT_ATOMS: atom_id res chain seq x y z
N SER A 1 -18.66 -22.42 -14.11
CA SER A 1 -18.04 -22.01 -12.84
C SER A 1 -17.18 -20.74 -13.01
N LEU A 2 -16.13 -20.72 -13.85
CA LEU A 2 -15.29 -19.52 -14.08
C LEU A 2 -16.01 -18.35 -14.79
N ILE A 3 -16.88 -18.64 -15.77
CA ILE A 3 -17.63 -17.61 -16.53
C ILE A 3 -18.63 -16.88 -15.62
N SER A 4 -19.28 -17.60 -14.69
CA SER A 4 -20.20 -16.99 -13.72
C SER A 4 -19.49 -16.11 -12.70
N ILE A 5 -18.27 -16.49 -12.26
CA ILE A 5 -17.41 -15.65 -11.41
C ILE A 5 -16.98 -14.39 -12.17
N ALA A 6 -16.63 -14.52 -13.45
CA ALA A 6 -16.24 -13.39 -14.30
C ALA A 6 -17.40 -12.41 -14.54
N ILE A 7 -18.62 -12.90 -14.75
CA ILE A 7 -19.81 -12.06 -14.96
C ILE A 7 -20.26 -11.39 -13.65
N PHE A 8 -20.25 -12.13 -12.53
CA PHE A 8 -20.59 -11.59 -11.22
C PHE A 8 -19.58 -10.54 -10.74
N SER A 9 -18.28 -10.81 -10.93
CA SER A 9 -17.22 -9.82 -10.66
C SER A 9 -17.35 -8.62 -11.58
N LYS A 10 -17.70 -8.77 -12.86
CA LYS A 10 -17.91 -7.63 -13.78
C LYS A 10 -18.99 -6.67 -13.28
N ASN A 11 -20.15 -7.18 -12.85
CA ASN A 11 -21.22 -6.32 -12.32
C ASN A 11 -20.82 -5.64 -11.01
N MET A 12 -20.17 -6.37 -10.10
CA MET A 12 -19.66 -5.79 -8.85
C MET A 12 -18.55 -4.75 -9.11
N LEU A 13 -17.69 -4.99 -10.10
CA LEU A 13 -16.64 -4.07 -10.53
C LEU A 13 -17.22 -2.81 -11.16
N ILE A 14 -18.26 -2.92 -12.00
CA ILE A 14 -18.93 -1.75 -12.60
C ILE A 14 -19.56 -0.87 -11.51
N VAL A 15 -20.23 -1.47 -10.53
CA VAL A 15 -20.78 -0.73 -9.39
C VAL A 15 -19.66 -0.04 -8.60
N ARG A 16 -18.59 -0.77 -8.26
CA ARG A 16 -17.40 -0.21 -7.57
C ARG A 16 -16.73 0.90 -8.37
N VAL A 17 -16.66 0.78 -9.70
CA VAL A 17 -16.07 1.80 -10.59
C VAL A 17 -16.97 3.03 -10.65
N ASN A 18 -18.28 2.87 -10.74
CA ASN A 18 -19.22 4.00 -10.70
C ASN A 18 -19.22 4.70 -9.34
N ASP A 19 -19.13 3.94 -8.24
CA ASP A 19 -18.96 4.50 -6.90
C ASP A 19 -17.64 5.26 -6.80
N ALA A 20 -16.55 4.72 -7.36
CA ALA A 20 -15.26 5.40 -7.42
C ALA A 20 -15.29 6.68 -8.26
N LEU A 21 -15.99 6.68 -9.40
CA LEU A 21 -16.16 7.87 -10.24
C LEU A 21 -17.01 8.93 -9.55
N ASN A 22 -18.06 8.53 -8.84
CA ASN A 22 -18.88 9.43 -8.02
C ASN A 22 -18.06 10.01 -6.86
N ASP A 23 -17.27 9.19 -6.19
CA ASP A 23 -16.39 9.62 -5.11
C ASP A 23 -15.29 10.57 -5.61
N LEU A 24 -14.72 10.31 -6.79
CA LEU A 24 -13.77 11.22 -7.46
C LEU A 24 -14.44 12.54 -7.86
N THR A 25 -15.69 12.48 -8.33
CA THR A 25 -16.46 13.69 -8.69
C THR A 25 -16.76 14.52 -7.44
N LYS A 26 -17.13 13.91 -6.31
CA LYS A 26 -17.31 14.58 -5.02
C LYS A 26 -16.00 15.17 -4.50
N TYR A 27 -14.91 14.42 -4.61
CA TYR A 27 -13.57 14.91 -4.27
C TYR A 27 -13.17 16.12 -5.12
N SER A 28 -13.44 16.11 -6.43
CA SER A 28 -13.26 17.28 -7.30
C SER A 28 -14.08 18.50 -6.88
N HIS A 29 -15.24 18.27 -6.24
CA HIS A 29 -16.10 19.30 -5.64
C HIS A 29 -15.77 19.59 -4.16
N ASN A 30 -14.55 19.30 -3.71
CA ASN A 30 -14.05 19.59 -2.36
C ASN A 30 -14.71 18.76 -1.23
N ASP A 31 -15.37 17.64 -1.56
CA ASP A 31 -15.96 16.71 -0.58
C ASP A 31 -15.16 15.40 -0.53
N SER A 32 -14.39 15.23 0.53
CA SER A 32 -13.53 14.08 0.80
C SER A 32 -14.13 13.08 1.80
N ASN A 33 -15.42 13.19 2.13
CA ASN A 33 -16.07 12.35 3.15
C ASN A 33 -16.40 10.92 2.68
N SER A 34 -16.06 10.55 1.45
CA SER A 34 -16.18 9.18 0.95
C SER A 34 -14.97 8.33 1.30
N SER A 35 -15.14 6.99 1.33
CA SER A 35 -14.04 6.07 1.68
C SER A 35 -12.84 6.18 0.72
N LEU A 36 -13.11 6.39 -0.57
CA LEU A 36 -12.06 6.63 -1.57
C LEU A 36 -11.50 8.06 -1.46
N GLY A 37 -12.36 9.07 -1.26
CA GLY A 37 -11.94 10.46 -1.06
C GLY A 37 -10.99 10.64 0.12
N ALA A 38 -11.22 9.93 1.23
CA ALA A 38 -10.32 9.91 2.38
C ALA A 38 -8.96 9.26 2.07
N ARG A 39 -8.93 8.18 1.27
CA ARG A 39 -7.67 7.54 0.85
C ARG A 39 -6.88 8.41 -0.12
N PHE A 40 -7.57 9.11 -1.03
CA PHE A 40 -6.95 10.07 -1.94
C PHE A 40 -6.39 11.29 -1.18
N SER A 41 -7.15 11.86 -0.24
CA SER A 41 -6.66 12.98 0.58
C SER A 41 -5.47 12.56 1.46
N MET A 42 -5.50 11.36 2.04
CA MET A 42 -4.35 10.77 2.76
C MET A 42 -3.14 10.61 1.84
N SER A 43 -3.33 10.08 0.64
CA SER A 43 -2.23 9.90 -0.32
C SER A 43 -1.61 11.23 -0.72
N GLU A 44 -2.45 12.23 -1.03
CA GLU A 44 -2.01 13.57 -1.45
C GLU A 44 -1.25 14.28 -0.33
N ILE A 45 -1.77 14.27 0.91
CA ILE A 45 -1.12 14.94 2.03
C ILE A 45 0.17 14.22 2.44
N GLY A 46 0.22 12.88 2.32
CA GLY A 46 1.42 12.09 2.59
C GLY A 46 2.57 12.43 1.64
N ILE A 47 2.27 12.55 0.35
CA ILE A 47 3.24 12.96 -0.68
C ILE A 47 3.70 14.41 -0.45
N LYS A 48 2.76 15.33 -0.20
CA LYS A 48 3.11 16.75 0.03
C LYS A 48 3.99 16.95 1.25
N THR A 49 3.67 16.28 2.35
CA THR A 49 4.48 16.38 3.57
C THR A 49 5.83 15.69 3.40
N GLY A 50 5.89 14.55 2.69
CA GLY A 50 7.14 13.88 2.36
C GLY A 50 8.05 14.69 1.43
N ASN A 51 7.48 15.47 0.49
CA ASN A 51 8.26 16.37 -0.37
C ASN A 51 8.93 17.51 0.39
N ASN A 52 8.35 17.95 1.51
CA ASN A 52 8.97 18.95 2.38
C ASN A 52 10.14 18.35 3.18
N TYR A 53 10.16 17.03 3.38
CA TYR A 53 11.16 16.32 4.18
C TYR A 53 11.66 15.05 3.47
N LEU A 54 12.38 15.23 2.36
CA LEU A 54 12.85 14.15 1.49
C LEU A 54 13.77 13.11 2.17
N LEU A 55 14.47 13.52 3.24
CA LEU A 55 15.35 12.65 4.03
C LEU A 55 14.61 11.93 5.17
N GLY A 56 13.30 12.17 5.32
CA GLY A 56 12.49 11.68 6.43
C GLY A 56 12.22 12.76 7.47
N GLN A 57 11.22 12.50 8.32
CA GLN A 57 10.75 13.38 9.38
C GLN A 57 10.20 12.56 10.57
N SER A 58 10.10 13.19 11.73
CA SER A 58 9.40 12.59 12.86
C SER A 58 7.89 12.55 12.63
N LEU A 59 7.19 11.68 13.38
CA LEU A 59 5.73 11.59 13.33
C LEU A 59 5.07 12.92 13.72
N GLU A 60 5.65 13.61 14.70
CA GLU A 60 5.16 14.90 15.21
C GLU A 60 5.35 16.04 14.19
N SER A 61 6.49 16.07 13.49
CA SER A 61 6.73 16.98 12.37
C SER A 61 5.75 16.73 11.22
N ARG A 62 5.44 15.46 10.94
CA ARG A 62 4.45 15.09 9.93
C ARG A 62 3.05 15.59 10.31
N LEU A 63 2.65 15.43 11.57
CA LEU A 63 1.36 15.90 12.09
C LEU A 63 1.22 17.42 11.97
N GLN A 64 2.27 18.17 12.33
CA GLN A 64 2.27 19.64 12.20
C GLN A 64 2.14 20.08 10.73
N GLY A 65 2.92 19.49 9.83
CA GLY A 65 2.82 19.78 8.39
C GLY A 65 1.45 19.43 7.79
N MET A 66 0.84 18.33 8.26
CA MET A 66 -0.51 17.96 7.86
C MET A 66 -1.56 18.95 8.37
N GLN A 67 -1.44 19.44 9.61
CA GLN A 67 -2.34 20.45 10.18
C GLN A 67 -2.26 21.77 9.42
N GLU A 68 -1.06 22.24 9.08
CA GLU A 68 -0.86 23.45 8.27
C GLU A 68 -1.45 23.30 6.85
N LEU A 69 -1.26 22.14 6.22
CA LEU A 69 -1.83 21.86 4.90
C LEU A 69 -3.36 21.76 4.93
N ALA A 70 -3.92 21.19 5.99
CA ALA A 70 -5.37 21.07 6.18
C ALA A 70 -6.05 22.40 6.48
N GLN A 71 -5.38 23.33 7.16
CA GLN A 71 -5.89 24.71 7.34
C GLN A 71 -6.02 25.46 6.02
N ASN A 72 -5.12 25.20 5.08
CA ASN A 72 -5.12 25.83 3.76
C ASN A 72 -6.06 25.16 2.74
N LYS A 73 -6.45 23.89 2.98
CA LYS A 73 -7.30 23.12 2.07
C LYS A 73 -8.30 22.25 2.84
N PRO A 74 -9.62 22.60 2.87
CA PRO A 74 -10.62 21.84 3.63
C PRO A 74 -10.77 20.37 3.18
N ILE A 75 -10.47 20.07 1.91
CA ILE A 75 -10.45 18.69 1.38
C ILE A 75 -9.40 17.77 2.04
N LEU A 76 -8.40 18.35 2.71
CA LEU A 76 -7.36 17.62 3.43
C LEU A 76 -7.73 17.41 4.90
N GLN A 77 -8.78 18.05 5.40
CA GLN A 77 -9.17 17.97 6.81
C GLN A 77 -9.61 16.55 7.21
N SER A 78 -10.24 15.81 6.29
CA SER A 78 -10.62 14.40 6.49
C SER A 78 -9.42 13.48 6.75
N SER A 79 -8.23 13.86 6.26
CA SER A 79 -7.00 13.06 6.43
C SER A 79 -6.35 13.23 7.81
N LEU A 80 -6.70 14.29 8.56
CA LEU A 80 -6.15 14.54 9.91
C LEU A 80 -6.55 13.46 10.92
N MET A 81 -7.74 12.87 10.77
CA MET A 81 -8.16 11.74 11.63
C MET A 81 -7.26 10.50 11.46
N PHE A 82 -6.50 10.42 10.37
CA PHE A 82 -5.60 9.32 10.05
C PHE A 82 -4.13 9.75 10.08
N ALA A 83 -3.86 11.00 10.46
CA ALA A 83 -2.51 11.51 10.59
C ALA A 83 -1.73 10.76 11.68
N ASP A 84 -2.41 10.32 12.75
CA ASP A 84 -1.78 9.60 13.87
C ASP A 84 -1.82 8.06 13.71
N VAL A 85 -2.69 7.52 12.84
CA VAL A 85 -3.02 6.08 12.79
C VAL A 85 -2.53 5.39 11.50
N ASN A 86 -1.60 6.04 10.80
CA ASN A 86 -0.96 5.61 9.54
C ASN A 86 -1.81 5.83 8.28
N LEU A 87 -1.14 6.25 7.19
CA LEU A 87 -1.78 6.46 5.90
C LEU A 87 -1.87 5.11 5.18
N HIS A 88 -3.00 4.38 5.24
CA HIS A 88 -3.33 3.05 4.65
C HIS A 88 -2.66 2.59 3.31
N ASN A 89 -1.35 2.71 3.18
CA ASN A 89 -0.50 2.47 2.03
C ASN A 89 0.97 2.53 2.51
N ASP A 90 1.63 1.36 2.54
CA ASP A 90 3.01 1.23 3.05
C ASP A 90 4.01 2.15 2.32
N LEU A 91 3.82 2.35 1.02
CA LEU A 91 4.75 3.14 0.21
C LEU A 91 4.66 4.63 0.57
N ILE A 92 3.43 5.14 0.70
CA ILE A 92 3.20 6.56 1.01
C ILE A 92 3.58 6.85 2.46
N ASP A 93 3.30 5.94 3.38
CA ASP A 93 3.69 6.10 4.78
C ASP A 93 5.21 6.00 4.97
N ALA A 94 5.85 5.02 4.30
CA ALA A 94 7.31 4.91 4.28
C ALA A 94 7.97 6.15 3.65
N TYR A 95 7.40 6.69 2.56
CA TYR A 95 7.88 7.92 1.96
C TYR A 95 7.65 9.14 2.86
N SER A 96 6.49 9.24 3.52
CA SER A 96 6.15 10.40 4.33
C SER A 96 6.99 10.48 5.61
N ILE A 97 7.28 9.35 6.26
CA ILE A 97 8.06 9.32 7.51
C ILE A 97 9.56 9.12 7.24
N ARG A 98 9.92 8.19 6.37
CA ARG A 98 11.33 7.79 6.14
C ARG A 98 11.91 8.34 4.84
N GLY A 99 11.15 9.19 4.14
CA GLY A 99 11.60 9.86 2.93
C GLY A 99 11.88 8.91 1.78
N ILE A 100 12.77 9.34 0.89
CA ILE A 100 13.20 8.57 -0.29
C ILE A 100 13.79 7.21 0.11
N PHE A 101 14.49 7.13 1.23
CA PHE A 101 15.13 5.89 1.69
C PHE A 101 14.09 4.82 2.06
N GLY A 102 12.99 5.21 2.69
CA GLY A 102 11.88 4.30 2.97
C GLY A 102 11.27 3.72 1.69
N ALA A 103 10.96 4.60 0.74
CA ALA A 103 10.39 4.20 -0.55
C ALA A 103 11.34 3.29 -1.35
N VAL A 104 12.62 3.65 -1.45
CA VAL A 104 13.64 2.85 -2.14
C VAL A 104 13.80 1.49 -1.48
N THR A 105 13.84 1.42 -0.15
CA THR A 105 13.97 0.14 0.56
C THR A 105 12.77 -0.78 0.29
N TYR A 106 11.55 -0.24 0.28
CA TYR A 106 10.35 -0.99 -0.06
C TYR A 106 10.39 -1.51 -1.50
N LEU A 107 10.74 -0.66 -2.46
CA LEU A 107 10.85 -1.04 -3.88
C LEU A 107 11.94 -2.09 -4.10
N LEU A 108 13.08 -1.96 -3.40
CA LEU A 108 14.16 -2.95 -3.43
C LEU A 108 13.70 -4.29 -2.86
N LEU A 109 12.93 -4.30 -1.77
CA LEU A 109 12.40 -5.54 -1.20
C LEU A 109 11.49 -6.27 -2.20
N ILE A 110 10.54 -5.56 -2.81
CA ILE A 110 9.66 -6.14 -3.84
C ILE A 110 10.48 -6.63 -5.05
N GLY A 111 11.47 -5.83 -5.48
CA GLY A 111 12.38 -6.19 -6.56
C GLY A 111 13.16 -7.48 -6.27
N LEU A 112 13.66 -7.64 -5.04
CA LEU A 112 14.37 -8.83 -4.59
C LEU A 112 13.45 -10.07 -4.54
N LEU A 113 12.21 -9.92 -4.07
CA LEU A 113 11.23 -11.01 -4.05
C LEU A 113 10.93 -11.51 -5.47
N LEU A 114 10.69 -10.57 -6.40
CA LEU A 114 10.45 -10.90 -7.81
C LEU A 114 11.69 -11.50 -8.48
N TYR A 115 12.87 -10.94 -8.24
CA TYR A 115 14.13 -11.46 -8.77
C TYR A 115 14.38 -12.89 -8.29
N ARG A 116 14.12 -13.18 -7.01
CA ARG A 116 14.30 -14.52 -6.44
C ARG A 116 13.31 -15.52 -7.05
N ALA A 117 12.04 -15.12 -7.16
CA ALA A 117 11.02 -15.93 -7.81
C ALA A 117 11.39 -16.29 -9.26
N TYR A 118 11.94 -15.30 -10.00
CA TYR A 118 12.44 -15.50 -11.35
C TYR A 118 13.64 -16.47 -11.38
N ARG A 119 14.64 -16.28 -10.51
CA ARG A 119 15.84 -17.13 -10.42
C ARG A 119 15.51 -18.59 -10.09
N ASN A 120 14.58 -18.80 -9.16
CA ASN A 120 14.18 -20.13 -8.69
C ASN A 120 13.15 -20.79 -9.61
N LYS A 121 12.61 -20.07 -10.61
CA LYS A 121 11.50 -20.50 -11.48
C LYS A 121 10.33 -21.09 -10.69
N ASN A 122 10.09 -20.56 -9.48
CA ASN A 122 9.10 -21.09 -8.56
C ASN A 122 7.85 -20.20 -8.56
N ILE A 123 6.72 -20.78 -8.96
CA ILE A 123 5.44 -20.07 -9.03
C ILE A 123 4.95 -19.59 -7.66
N TYR A 124 5.24 -20.31 -6.57
CA TYR A 124 4.79 -19.95 -5.22
C TYR A 124 5.51 -18.70 -4.71
N GLU A 125 6.80 -18.57 -4.99
CA GLU A 125 7.56 -17.34 -4.67
C GLU A 125 7.05 -16.14 -5.48
N PHE A 126 6.67 -16.36 -6.74
CA PHE A 126 6.11 -15.31 -7.59
C PHE A 126 4.73 -14.85 -7.09
N MET A 127 3.85 -15.81 -6.75
CA MET A 127 2.53 -15.50 -6.19
C MET A 127 2.64 -14.77 -4.85
N PHE A 128 3.62 -15.14 -4.00
CA PHE A 128 3.88 -14.43 -2.76
C PHE A 128 4.33 -12.98 -2.98
N ALA A 129 5.22 -12.75 -3.95
CA ALA A 129 5.64 -11.40 -4.31
C ALA A 129 4.45 -10.55 -4.80
N LEU A 130 3.60 -11.12 -5.67
CA LEU A 130 2.40 -10.44 -6.16
C LEU A 130 1.39 -10.15 -5.03
N ALA A 131 1.20 -11.09 -4.11
CA ALA A 131 0.35 -10.90 -2.93
C ALA A 131 0.90 -9.79 -2.02
N THR A 132 2.22 -9.73 -1.85
CA THR A 132 2.87 -8.67 -1.05
C THR A 132 2.64 -7.29 -1.66
N VAL A 133 2.75 -7.17 -2.99
CA VAL A 133 2.42 -5.92 -3.69
C VAL A 133 0.95 -5.56 -3.54
N ALA A 134 0.03 -6.49 -3.83
CA ALA A 134 -1.40 -6.24 -3.78
C ALA A 134 -1.87 -5.84 -2.37
N TYR A 135 -1.33 -6.49 -1.34
CA TYR A 135 -1.67 -6.19 0.05
C TYR A 135 -1.01 -4.89 0.50
N GLY A 136 0.28 -4.66 0.21
CA GLY A 136 0.99 -3.44 0.59
C GLY A 136 0.43 -2.15 -0.04
N THR A 137 -0.21 -2.26 -1.21
CA THR A 137 -0.96 -1.14 -1.81
C THR A 137 -2.32 -0.90 -1.16
N SER A 138 -2.89 -1.91 -0.50
CA SER A 138 -4.25 -1.86 0.07
C SER A 138 -4.25 -1.54 1.57
N ASP A 139 -3.23 -2.00 2.29
CA ASP A 139 -3.05 -1.79 3.72
C ASP A 139 -1.59 -2.05 4.14
N MET A 140 -1.24 -1.69 5.37
CA MET A 140 0.12 -1.77 5.86
C MET A 140 0.55 -3.19 6.24
N VAL A 141 1.34 -3.80 5.37
CA VAL A 141 1.95 -5.11 5.59
C VAL A 141 3.08 -5.02 6.61
N PHE A 142 3.83 -3.91 6.62
CA PHE A 142 5.09 -3.81 7.35
C PHE A 142 5.03 -2.99 8.65
N TYR A 143 3.84 -2.59 9.09
CA TYR A 143 3.68 -1.79 10.32
C TYR A 143 3.21 -2.62 11.52
N GLY A 144 2.28 -3.56 11.30
CA GLY A 144 1.78 -4.42 12.36
C GLY A 144 2.82 -5.48 12.74
N ARG A 145 3.27 -5.52 14.01
CA ARG A 145 4.16 -6.59 14.52
C ARG A 145 3.67 -7.99 14.16
N ASN A 146 2.36 -8.21 14.22
CA ASN A 146 1.74 -9.48 13.86
C ASN A 146 1.79 -9.77 12.35
N MET A 147 1.59 -8.74 11.52
CA MET A 147 1.65 -8.83 10.05
C MET A 147 3.06 -9.14 9.55
N ILE A 148 4.08 -8.47 10.12
CA ILE A 148 5.49 -8.72 9.79
C ILE A 148 5.88 -10.16 10.10
N VAL A 149 5.48 -10.66 11.29
CA VAL A 149 5.78 -12.05 11.69
C VAL A 149 5.04 -13.04 10.79
N MET A 150 3.79 -12.78 10.45
CA MET A 150 3.01 -13.65 9.56
C MET A 150 3.62 -13.70 8.14
N TRP A 151 3.94 -12.56 7.53
CA TRP A 151 4.55 -12.54 6.20
C TRP A 151 5.98 -13.09 6.20
N GLY A 152 6.77 -12.81 7.23
CA GLY A 152 8.10 -13.37 7.40
C GLY A 152 8.07 -14.89 7.51
N THR A 153 7.16 -15.45 8.31
CA THR A 153 7.02 -16.91 8.46
C THR A 153 6.49 -17.56 7.18
N CYS A 154 5.50 -16.97 6.50
CA CYS A 154 5.05 -17.44 5.19
C CYS A 154 6.19 -17.46 4.17
N PHE A 155 6.99 -16.40 4.10
CA PHE A 155 8.14 -16.32 3.21
C PHE A 155 9.17 -17.43 3.50
N ILE A 156 9.49 -17.68 4.77
CA ILE A 156 10.42 -18.74 5.18
C ILE A 156 9.89 -20.12 4.74
N ILE A 157 8.61 -20.41 4.99
CA ILE A 157 8.00 -21.70 4.61
C ILE A 157 8.05 -21.91 3.09
N ILE A 158 7.66 -20.90 2.31
CA ILE A 158 7.70 -20.97 0.84
C ILE A 158 9.13 -21.18 0.35
N SER A 159 10.11 -20.52 0.97
CA SER A 159 11.53 -20.67 0.64
C SER A 159 12.03 -22.09 0.91
N LEU A 160 11.67 -22.68 2.05
CA LEU A 160 12.05 -24.05 2.42
C LEU A 160 11.42 -25.09 1.49
N CYS A 161 10.14 -24.91 1.14
CA CYS A 161 9.45 -25.76 0.16
C CYS A 161 10.11 -25.66 -1.22
N SER A 162 10.43 -24.45 -1.67
CA SER A 162 11.10 -24.20 -2.95
C SER A 162 12.49 -24.83 -2.99
N TYR A 163 13.24 -24.77 -1.88
CA TYR A 163 14.54 -25.41 -1.75
C TYR A 163 14.44 -26.94 -1.84
N LYS A 164 13.49 -27.55 -1.11
CA LYS A 164 13.27 -29.01 -1.14
C LYS A 164 12.88 -29.49 -2.54
N GLN A 165 12.02 -28.75 -3.25
CA GLN A 165 11.58 -29.09 -4.61
C GLN A 165 12.74 -29.03 -5.61
N ASN A 166 13.67 -28.09 -5.45
CA ASN A 166 14.86 -27.99 -6.30
C ASN A 166 15.90 -29.10 -6.04
N ILE A 167 15.98 -29.66 -4.83
CA ILE A 167 16.83 -30.83 -4.56
C ILE A 167 16.21 -32.11 -5.11
N GLY A 168 14.89 -32.31 -4.93
CA GLY A 168 14.21 -33.52 -5.43
C GLY A 168 14.13 -33.65 -6.95
N ASN A 169 14.35 -32.56 -7.69
CA ASN A 169 14.38 -32.53 -9.15
C ASN A 169 15.80 -32.68 -9.74
N LYS A 170 16.84 -32.82 -8.92
CA LYS A 170 18.22 -33.13 -9.33
C LYS A 170 18.53 -34.60 -9.10
#